data_AF-A0AAX1MZ36-F1
#
_entry.id   AF-A0AAX1MZ36-F1
#
_cell.length_a   1.000
_cell.length_b   1.000
_cell.length_c   1.000
_cell.angle_alpha   90.00
_cell.angle_beta   90.00
_cell.angle_gamma   90.00
#
_symmetry.space_group_name_H-M   'P 1'
#
loop_
_entity.id
_entity.type
_entity.pdbx_description
1 polymer ?
#
loop_
_entity_poly.entity_id
_entity_poly.type
_entity_poly.pdbx_seq_one_letter_code
_entity_poly.pdbx_strand_id
1 'polypeptide(L)'
;MKTILKSIQSLKKNEWFYYNQTSKNKLKNPFNNDDENNQTLHLNFIKDFFTSGGKLRVLDDLDIEDFKNNDYVKHTNSVYFLGILIFSQWKLNLSKDEFILRLNEREGFDINRFQFMWFLSTLFHDLYYKYEEVEEIKRLKEQNIFTYSDLERYFYINYTIEEDFNENPIPEILSDNISNYVIWKLEKRGKYDHGIIAGMKLFDELKKNRIEVYQNRYENLGLNWESKLDIQYYYCAQIIKAHNIWFNPGKDQNYADYGMEGLEINPNIKFQEYPFYYLFCLIDTIDPVKALKNEIPNVNDILDSILIEISKDSLILKNDKLEETQFDNIKKKCFGLKEWLDIMVSATETTINISIPKL
;
A
#
# COMPACT_ATOMS: atom_id res chain seq x y z
N MET A 1 -7.02 5.37 -25.57
CA MET A 1 -6.74 4.70 -24.28
C MET A 1 -5.84 3.50 -24.53
N LYS A 2 -4.93 3.18 -23.61
CA LYS A 2 -4.14 1.94 -23.62
C LYS A 2 -4.66 1.04 -22.51
N THR A 3 -4.38 -0.27 -22.60
CA THR A 3 -4.64 -1.18 -21.48
C THR A 3 -3.75 -0.80 -20.29
N ILE A 4 -4.14 -1.19 -19.07
CA ILE A 4 -3.30 -0.98 -17.89
C ILE A 4 -1.95 -1.66 -18.10
N LEU A 5 -1.94 -2.90 -18.61
CA LEU A 5 -0.71 -3.63 -18.91
C LEU A 5 0.21 -2.86 -19.85
N LYS A 6 -0.28 -2.43 -21.03
CA LYS A 6 0.52 -1.67 -22.00
C LYS A 6 1.01 -0.33 -21.44
N SER A 7 0.24 0.28 -20.54
CA SER A 7 0.63 1.52 -19.87
C SER A 7 1.78 1.28 -18.89
N ILE A 8 1.69 0.23 -18.06
CA ILE A 8 2.74 -0.21 -17.13
C ILE A 8 4.02 -0.61 -17.88
N GLN A 9 3.91 -1.40 -18.94
CA GLN A 9 5.06 -1.85 -19.75
C GLN A 9 5.76 -0.68 -20.45
N SER A 10 5.05 0.43 -20.69
CA SER A 10 5.61 1.63 -21.32
C SER A 10 6.33 2.58 -20.36
N LEU A 11 6.23 2.35 -19.05
CA LEU A 11 6.94 3.17 -18.06
C LEU A 11 8.46 2.99 -18.20
N LYS A 12 9.17 4.11 -18.28
CA LYS A 12 10.63 4.12 -18.30
C LYS A 12 11.15 3.73 -16.91
N LYS A 13 12.30 3.05 -16.88
CA LYS A 13 12.89 2.56 -15.62
C LYS A 13 13.12 3.64 -14.57
N ASN A 14 13.47 4.87 -14.97
CA ASN A 14 13.64 5.99 -14.05
C ASN A 14 12.32 6.56 -13.48
N GLU A 15 11.16 6.15 -14.01
CA GLU A 15 9.84 6.54 -13.49
C GLU A 15 9.39 5.63 -12.33
N TRP A 16 9.79 4.35 -12.35
CA TRP A 16 9.37 3.37 -11.35
C TRP A 16 10.50 2.76 -10.54
N PHE A 17 11.78 3.02 -10.81
CA PHE A 17 12.88 2.49 -10.00
C PHE A 17 13.64 3.62 -9.34
N TYR A 18 13.31 3.89 -8.07
CA TYR A 18 13.93 4.95 -7.26
C TYR A 18 15.47 4.83 -7.25
N TYR A 19 16.01 3.62 -7.14
CA TYR A 19 17.46 3.38 -7.11
C TYR A 19 18.11 3.24 -8.49
N ASN A 20 17.47 3.69 -9.58
CA ASN A 20 17.96 3.49 -10.95
C ASN A 20 19.35 4.10 -11.21
N GLN A 21 19.71 5.18 -10.52
CA GLN A 21 21.00 5.85 -10.70
C GLN A 21 22.10 5.32 -9.78
N THR A 22 21.74 4.74 -8.64
CA THR A 22 22.68 4.35 -7.58
C THR A 22 22.88 2.85 -7.48
N SER A 23 21.88 2.05 -7.87
CA SER A 23 21.94 0.59 -7.78
C SER A 23 22.69 -0.01 -8.97
N LYS A 24 23.56 -0.98 -8.67
CA LYS A 24 24.17 -1.87 -9.67
C LYS A 24 23.18 -2.92 -10.20
N ASN A 25 22.03 -3.09 -9.54
CA ASN A 25 21.06 -4.11 -9.91
C ASN A 25 20.27 -3.70 -11.15
N LYS A 26 20.26 -4.59 -12.15
CA LYS A 26 19.43 -4.45 -13.34
C LYS A 26 18.02 -4.99 -13.07
N LEU A 27 17.28 -4.31 -12.19
CA LEU A 27 15.88 -4.64 -11.93
C LEU A 27 15.05 -4.53 -13.23
N LYS A 28 14.19 -5.52 -13.46
CA LYS A 28 13.27 -5.57 -14.60
C LYS A 28 11.84 -5.40 -14.12
N ASN A 29 10.98 -4.81 -14.95
CA ASN A 29 9.55 -4.77 -14.68
C ASN A 29 8.99 -6.20 -14.76
N PRO A 30 8.34 -6.72 -13.70
CA PRO A 30 7.82 -8.08 -13.69
C PRO A 30 6.70 -8.31 -14.72
N PHE A 31 6.03 -7.25 -15.17
CA PHE A 31 4.95 -7.29 -16.16
C PHE A 31 5.43 -7.26 -17.63
N ASN A 32 6.75 -7.23 -17.89
CA ASN A 32 7.30 -7.21 -19.25
C ASN A 32 7.54 -8.61 -19.85
N ASN A 33 7.26 -9.68 -19.10
CA ASN A 33 7.50 -11.05 -19.56
C ASN A 33 6.16 -11.74 -19.83
N ASP A 34 5.91 -12.08 -21.09
CA ASP A 34 4.64 -12.69 -21.53
C ASP A 34 4.52 -14.16 -21.08
N ASP A 35 5.66 -14.83 -20.83
CA ASP A 35 5.72 -16.29 -20.66
C ASP A 35 5.73 -16.78 -19.20
N GLU A 36 5.96 -15.93 -18.20
CA GLU A 36 6.02 -16.39 -16.80
C GLU A 36 5.47 -15.36 -15.80
N ASN A 37 4.15 -15.42 -15.58
CA ASN A 37 3.48 -14.90 -14.38
C ASN A 37 3.80 -15.77 -13.14
N ASN A 38 5.08 -16.04 -12.95
CA ASN A 38 5.57 -16.81 -11.84
C ASN A 38 5.53 -15.94 -10.59
N GLN A 39 4.83 -16.40 -9.57
CA GLN A 39 4.83 -15.83 -8.22
C GLN A 39 6.25 -15.50 -7.74
N THR A 40 7.21 -16.38 -8.06
CA THR A 40 8.63 -16.22 -7.77
C THR A 40 9.23 -14.97 -8.42
N LEU A 41 8.85 -14.66 -9.66
CA LEU A 41 9.34 -13.48 -10.36
C LEU A 41 8.81 -12.19 -9.72
N HIS A 42 7.55 -12.17 -9.32
CA HIS A 42 6.97 -11.04 -8.59
C HIS A 42 7.61 -10.86 -7.20
N LEU A 43 7.89 -11.96 -6.49
CA LEU A 43 8.53 -11.91 -5.17
C LEU A 43 10.00 -11.49 -5.28
N ASN A 44 10.72 -12.00 -6.27
CA ASN A 44 12.09 -11.60 -6.55
C ASN A 44 12.16 -10.12 -6.91
N PHE A 45 11.19 -9.57 -7.65
CA PHE A 45 11.12 -8.13 -7.89
C PHE A 45 11.10 -7.34 -6.57
N ILE A 46 10.27 -7.72 -5.60
CA ILE A 46 10.21 -7.07 -4.28
C ILE A 46 11.56 -7.21 -3.55
N LYS A 47 12.09 -8.43 -3.45
CA LYS A 47 13.38 -8.71 -2.79
C LYS A 47 14.53 -7.92 -3.40
N ASP A 48 14.61 -7.87 -4.73
CA ASP A 48 15.66 -7.15 -5.47
C ASP A 48 15.50 -5.62 -5.32
N PHE A 49 14.27 -5.13 -5.20
CA PHE A 49 14.01 -3.70 -4.94
C PHE A 49 14.50 -3.32 -3.54
N PHE A 50 14.11 -4.07 -2.50
CA PHE A 50 14.59 -3.83 -1.13
C PHE A 50 16.11 -4.00 -1.02
N THR A 51 16.69 -5.00 -1.70
CA THR A 51 18.14 -5.21 -1.79
C THR A 51 18.85 -3.99 -2.41
N SER A 52 18.29 -3.43 -3.49
CA SER A 52 18.85 -2.24 -4.15
C SER A 52 18.89 -1.01 -3.23
N GLY A 53 17.97 -0.95 -2.25
CA GLY A 53 17.95 0.09 -1.21
C GLY A 53 18.72 -0.24 0.06
N GLY A 54 19.41 -1.38 0.11
CA GLY A 54 20.06 -1.90 1.32
C GLY A 54 19.08 -2.22 2.45
N LYS A 55 17.79 -2.41 2.14
CA LYS A 55 16.68 -2.55 3.10
C LYS A 55 16.20 -3.98 3.24
N LEU A 56 17.00 -4.97 2.87
CA LEU A 56 16.59 -6.38 2.86
C LEU A 56 16.13 -6.90 4.23
N ARG A 57 16.67 -6.32 5.33
CA ARG A 57 16.32 -6.67 6.72
C ARG A 57 14.81 -6.74 6.99
N VAL A 58 14.01 -5.87 6.37
CA VAL A 58 12.55 -5.86 6.59
C VAL A 58 11.86 -7.13 6.09
N LEU A 59 12.56 -7.92 5.25
CA LEU A 59 12.09 -9.18 4.68
C LEU A 59 12.69 -10.40 5.38
N ASP A 60 13.49 -10.25 6.45
CA ASP A 60 14.19 -11.37 7.11
C ASP A 60 13.21 -12.41 7.67
N ASP A 61 12.02 -11.98 8.11
CA ASP A 61 10.98 -12.84 8.67
C ASP A 61 10.03 -13.43 7.60
N LEU A 62 10.32 -13.21 6.31
CA LEU A 62 9.48 -13.63 5.19
C LEU A 62 10.09 -14.82 4.44
N ASP A 63 9.37 -15.94 4.43
CA ASP A 63 9.74 -17.12 3.65
C ASP A 63 9.12 -17.05 2.24
N ILE A 64 9.78 -17.62 1.23
CA ILE A 64 9.17 -17.85 -0.09
C ILE A 64 7.96 -18.78 0.03
N GLU A 65 8.01 -19.76 0.95
CA GLU A 65 6.88 -20.64 1.24
C GLU A 65 5.63 -19.85 1.65
N ASP A 66 5.80 -18.73 2.37
CA ASP A 66 4.72 -17.84 2.78
C ASP A 66 3.97 -17.25 1.58
N PHE A 67 4.45 -17.37 0.34
CA PHE A 67 3.81 -16.75 -0.83
C PHE A 67 3.42 -17.74 -1.93
N LYS A 68 3.67 -19.05 -1.75
CA LYS A 68 3.51 -20.04 -2.83
C LYS A 68 2.09 -20.17 -3.37
N ASN A 69 1.08 -19.90 -2.55
CA ASN A 69 -0.33 -20.11 -2.89
C ASN A 69 -1.14 -18.81 -2.99
N ASN A 70 -0.49 -17.65 -3.10
CA ASN A 70 -1.19 -16.39 -2.91
C ASN A 70 -0.83 -15.26 -3.87
N ASP A 71 -1.80 -14.71 -4.58
CA ASP A 71 -1.61 -13.60 -5.50
C ASP A 71 -1.32 -12.23 -4.85
N TYR A 72 -1.14 -12.15 -3.52
CA TYR A 72 -0.79 -10.89 -2.83
C TYR A 72 0.45 -10.20 -3.42
N VAL A 73 1.46 -10.97 -3.83
CA VAL A 73 2.69 -10.39 -4.41
C VAL A 73 2.43 -9.81 -5.81
N LYS A 74 1.52 -10.43 -6.58
CA LYS A 74 1.10 -9.91 -7.89
C LYS A 74 0.28 -8.63 -7.72
N HIS A 75 -0.67 -8.63 -6.80
CA HIS A 75 -1.46 -7.45 -6.42
C HIS A 75 -0.56 -6.31 -5.91
N THR A 76 0.34 -6.60 -4.98
CA THR A 76 1.34 -5.65 -4.44
C THR A 76 2.14 -4.98 -5.55
N ASN A 77 2.66 -5.76 -6.50
CA ASN A 77 3.38 -5.20 -7.65
C ASN A 77 2.44 -4.40 -8.56
N SER A 78 1.21 -4.85 -8.78
CA SER A 78 0.22 -4.13 -9.59
C SER A 78 -0.11 -2.76 -8.99
N VAL A 79 -0.41 -2.69 -7.70
CA VAL A 79 -0.63 -1.45 -6.94
C VAL A 79 0.56 -0.50 -7.06
N TYR A 80 1.78 -1.02 -6.92
CA TYR A 80 2.99 -0.23 -7.08
C TYR A 80 3.04 0.44 -8.46
N PHE A 81 2.95 -0.35 -9.54
CA PHE A 81 3.07 0.17 -10.90
C PHE A 81 1.88 1.03 -11.32
N LEU A 82 0.66 0.69 -10.90
CA LEU A 82 -0.55 1.48 -11.15
C LEU A 82 -0.44 2.86 -10.48
N GLY A 83 0.08 2.91 -9.25
CA GLY A 83 0.31 4.18 -8.57
C GLY A 83 1.38 5.04 -9.23
N ILE A 84 2.50 4.46 -9.67
CA ILE A 84 3.51 5.19 -10.45
C ILE A 84 2.91 5.73 -11.76
N LEU A 85 2.08 4.94 -12.45
CA LEU A 85 1.42 5.35 -13.69
C LEU A 85 0.50 6.56 -13.45
N ILE A 86 -0.42 6.45 -12.49
CA ILE A 86 -1.40 7.50 -12.17
C ILE A 86 -0.68 8.79 -11.76
N PHE A 87 0.26 8.69 -10.81
CA PHE A 87 1.03 9.83 -10.33
C PHE A 87 1.85 10.50 -11.45
N SER A 88 2.46 9.72 -12.35
CA SER A 88 3.23 10.26 -13.47
C SER A 88 2.34 11.04 -14.45
N GLN A 89 1.13 10.55 -14.72
CA GLN A 89 0.17 11.24 -15.60
C GLN A 89 -0.40 12.50 -14.95
N TRP A 90 -0.79 12.46 -13.67
CA TRP A 90 -1.23 13.66 -12.96
C TRP A 90 -0.16 14.74 -12.90
N LYS A 91 1.10 14.37 -12.68
CA LYS A 91 2.22 15.31 -12.78
C LYS A 91 2.33 15.99 -14.15
N LEU A 92 1.98 15.32 -15.24
CA LEU A 92 1.99 15.89 -16.59
C LEU A 92 0.77 16.78 -16.85
N ASN A 93 -0.39 16.42 -16.31
CA ASN A 93 -1.67 17.07 -16.55
C ASN A 93 -1.96 18.25 -15.60
N LEU A 94 -1.38 18.23 -14.40
CA LEU A 94 -1.39 19.35 -13.46
C LEU A 94 -0.21 20.25 -13.83
N SER A 95 -0.40 21.57 -13.91
CA SER A 95 0.76 22.46 -13.86
C SER A 95 1.56 22.07 -12.61
N LYS A 96 2.85 21.77 -12.78
CA LYS A 96 3.77 21.24 -11.75
C LYS A 96 3.55 21.84 -10.36
N ASP A 97 3.10 23.07 -10.30
CA ASP A 97 2.94 23.85 -9.09
C ASP A 97 1.78 23.37 -8.21
N GLU A 98 0.54 23.13 -8.65
CA GLU A 98 -0.60 22.88 -7.72
C GLU A 98 -0.51 21.54 -6.96
N PHE A 99 -0.24 20.43 -7.66
CA PHE A 99 -0.20 19.10 -7.07
C PHE A 99 1.05 18.86 -6.22
N ILE A 100 2.21 19.34 -6.69
CA ILE A 100 3.45 19.27 -5.93
C ILE A 100 3.42 20.29 -4.79
N LEU A 101 2.84 21.49 -4.95
CA LEU A 101 2.66 22.42 -3.82
C LEU A 101 1.83 21.78 -2.74
N ARG A 102 0.71 21.11 -3.01
CA ARG A 102 -0.09 20.48 -1.93
C ARG A 102 0.66 19.36 -1.21
N LEU A 103 1.35 18.50 -1.96
CA LEU A 103 2.21 17.43 -1.41
C LEU A 103 3.45 18.01 -0.66
N ASN A 104 3.97 19.16 -1.08
CA ASN A 104 5.17 19.79 -0.53
C ASN A 104 4.86 20.73 0.64
N GLU A 105 3.75 21.47 0.60
CA GLU A 105 3.24 22.37 1.64
C GLU A 105 2.82 21.60 2.89
N ARG A 106 2.28 20.39 2.74
CA ARG A 106 1.87 19.55 3.88
C ARG A 106 2.92 18.51 4.29
N GLU A 107 3.61 17.87 3.34
CA GLU A 107 4.44 16.68 3.63
C GLU A 107 5.89 16.82 3.10
N GLY A 108 6.24 17.97 2.52
CA GLY A 108 7.56 18.25 1.98
C GLY A 108 7.99 17.34 0.81
N PHE A 109 7.03 16.74 0.10
CA PHE A 109 7.32 15.76 -0.94
C PHE A 109 7.84 16.39 -2.24
N ASP A 110 9.06 15.98 -2.62
CA ASP A 110 9.50 16.01 -4.01
C ASP A 110 9.19 14.67 -4.71
N ILE A 111 9.45 14.62 -6.02
CA ILE A 111 9.23 13.42 -6.85
C ILE A 111 9.92 12.18 -6.30
N ASN A 112 11.12 12.35 -5.76
CA ASN A 112 11.97 11.27 -5.28
C ASN A 112 11.41 10.74 -3.96
N ARG A 113 10.95 11.64 -3.08
CA ARG A 113 10.36 11.29 -1.80
C ARG A 113 9.02 10.58 -1.96
N PHE A 114 8.17 10.99 -2.92
CA PHE A 114 6.97 10.21 -3.26
C PHE A 114 7.34 8.80 -3.71
N GLN A 115 8.23 8.64 -4.71
CA GLN A 115 8.61 7.32 -5.22
C GLN A 115 9.20 6.43 -4.12
N PHE A 116 10.03 7.00 -3.24
CA PHE A 116 10.62 6.29 -2.11
C PHE A 116 9.57 5.78 -1.13
N MET A 117 8.63 6.65 -0.72
CA MET A 117 7.58 6.25 0.20
C MET A 117 6.55 5.32 -0.44
N TRP A 118 6.21 5.55 -1.70
CA TRP A 118 5.31 4.69 -2.47
C TRP A 118 5.87 3.26 -2.52
N PHE A 119 7.14 3.12 -2.84
CA PHE A 119 7.86 1.84 -2.77
C PHE A 119 7.72 1.17 -1.40
N LEU A 120 8.05 1.87 -0.31
CA LEU A 120 8.03 1.30 1.03
C LEU A 120 6.63 0.88 1.46
N SER A 121 5.62 1.70 1.18
CA SER A 121 4.24 1.42 1.56
C SER A 121 3.66 0.28 0.72
N THR A 122 3.71 0.38 -0.62
CA THR A 122 3.00 -0.59 -1.46
C THR A 122 3.71 -1.92 -1.51
N LEU A 123 5.05 -1.97 -1.63
CA LEU A 123 5.75 -3.25 -1.76
C LEU A 123 5.82 -4.06 -0.45
N PHE A 124 5.27 -3.52 0.65
CA PHE A 124 5.34 -4.14 1.97
C PHE A 124 3.98 -4.42 2.63
N HIS A 125 2.94 -3.65 2.32
CA HIS A 125 1.69 -3.64 3.10
C HIS A 125 1.02 -5.01 3.29
N ASP A 126 1.07 -5.88 2.27
CA ASP A 126 0.44 -7.21 2.29
C ASP A 126 1.39 -8.34 2.71
N LEU A 127 2.67 -8.07 2.98
CA LEU A 127 3.67 -9.14 3.16
C LEU A 127 3.49 -9.96 4.44
N TYR A 128 2.69 -9.47 5.40
CA TYR A 128 2.44 -10.14 6.68
C TYR A 128 1.10 -10.89 6.73
N TYR A 129 0.50 -11.17 5.57
CA TYR A 129 -0.82 -11.82 5.50
C TYR A 129 -0.89 -13.19 6.20
N LYS A 130 0.24 -13.90 6.35
CA LYS A 130 0.31 -15.20 7.04
C LYS A 130 -0.24 -15.15 8.46
N TYR A 131 -0.18 -13.98 9.11
CA TYR A 131 -0.72 -13.79 10.46
C TYR A 131 -2.25 -13.71 10.52
N GLU A 132 -2.93 -13.78 9.37
CA GLU A 132 -4.38 -13.96 9.27
C GLU A 132 -4.80 -15.43 9.02
N GLU A 133 -3.84 -16.34 8.86
CA GLU A 133 -4.08 -17.77 8.67
C GLU A 133 -4.44 -18.44 10.00
N VAL A 134 -5.28 -19.47 9.92
CA VAL A 134 -5.90 -20.09 11.10
C VAL A 134 -4.85 -20.68 12.04
N GLU A 135 -3.85 -21.35 11.47
CA GLU A 135 -2.73 -21.97 12.15
C GLU A 135 -1.93 -20.93 12.92
N GLU A 136 -1.65 -19.78 12.31
CA GLU A 136 -0.89 -18.71 12.95
C GLU A 136 -1.67 -18.01 14.05
N ILE A 137 -2.95 -17.73 13.81
CA ILE A 137 -3.84 -17.17 14.84
C ILE A 137 -3.87 -18.09 16.06
N LYS A 138 -3.98 -19.40 15.86
CA LYS A 138 -3.96 -20.39 16.94
C LYS A 138 -2.64 -20.34 17.70
N ARG A 139 -1.50 -20.34 16.99
CA ARG A 139 -0.16 -20.27 17.59
C ARG A 139 0.04 -19.00 18.43
N LEU A 140 -0.45 -17.85 17.96
CA LEU A 140 -0.37 -16.59 18.70
C LEU A 140 -1.26 -16.60 19.95
N LYS A 141 -2.49 -17.12 19.86
CA LYS A 141 -3.39 -17.25 21.02
C LYS A 141 -2.84 -18.20 22.09
N GLU A 142 -2.23 -19.32 21.69
CA GLU A 142 -1.57 -20.25 22.62
C GLU A 142 -0.40 -19.62 23.39
N GLN A 143 0.21 -18.58 22.82
CA GLN A 143 1.27 -17.77 23.45
C GLN A 143 0.74 -16.56 24.23
N ASN A 144 -0.58 -16.46 24.40
CA ASN A 144 -1.27 -15.34 25.06
C ASN A 144 -1.01 -13.98 24.39
N ILE A 145 -0.87 -13.96 23.07
CA ILE A 145 -0.83 -12.72 22.30
C ILE A 145 -2.27 -12.31 22.03
N PHE A 146 -2.69 -11.12 22.47
CA PHE A 146 -4.06 -10.63 22.26
C PHE A 146 -4.15 -9.12 21.97
N THR A 147 -3.17 -8.34 22.42
CA THR A 147 -3.16 -6.89 22.32
C THR A 147 -2.08 -6.39 21.37
N TYR A 148 -2.14 -5.09 21.02
CA TYR A 148 -1.08 -4.45 20.24
C TYR A 148 0.30 -4.54 20.93
N SER A 149 0.36 -4.31 22.25
CA SER A 149 1.61 -4.45 23.00
C SER A 149 2.09 -5.90 23.12
N ASP A 150 1.21 -6.89 23.07
CA ASP A 150 1.63 -8.30 22.96
C ASP A 150 2.33 -8.56 21.64
N LEU A 151 1.80 -8.03 20.54
CA LEU A 151 2.44 -8.14 19.22
C LEU A 151 3.80 -7.44 19.23
N GLU A 152 3.93 -6.27 19.85
CA GLU A 152 5.23 -5.59 19.99
C GLU A 152 6.26 -6.47 20.69
N ARG A 153 5.87 -7.10 21.80
CA ARG A 153 6.74 -8.04 22.53
C ARG A 153 7.07 -9.27 21.70
N TYR A 154 6.07 -9.86 21.05
CA TYR A 154 6.23 -11.06 20.23
C TYR A 154 7.22 -10.86 19.08
N PHE A 155 7.14 -9.69 18.43
CA PHE A 155 7.99 -9.33 17.30
C PHE A 155 9.29 -8.62 17.68
N TYR A 156 9.58 -8.47 18.99
CA TYR A 156 10.74 -7.75 19.49
C TYR A 156 10.86 -6.33 18.89
N ILE A 157 9.73 -5.61 18.85
CA ILE A 157 9.66 -4.22 18.40
C ILE A 157 10.38 -3.35 19.43
N ASN A 158 11.48 -2.72 19.00
CA ASN A 158 12.33 -1.89 19.86
C ASN A 158 12.09 -0.40 19.62
N TYR A 159 11.57 -0.05 18.45
CA TYR A 159 11.25 1.32 18.09
C TYR A 159 9.76 1.43 17.82
N THR A 160 9.05 1.95 18.81
CA THR A 160 7.65 2.33 18.71
C THR A 160 7.54 3.80 18.33
N ILE A 161 6.32 4.23 18.01
CA ILE A 161 6.01 5.48 17.31
C ILE A 161 5.84 6.67 18.27
N GLU A 162 6.55 6.63 19.38
CA GLU A 162 6.41 7.65 20.42
C GLU A 162 7.67 8.50 20.46
N GLU A 163 7.46 9.80 20.42
CA GLU A 163 8.44 10.89 20.57
C GLU A 163 9.00 11.44 19.23
N ASP A 164 8.47 12.63 18.87
CA ASP A 164 9.10 13.71 18.05
C ASP A 164 8.60 14.00 16.62
N PHE A 165 7.52 13.39 16.13
CA PHE A 165 6.93 13.81 14.84
C PHE A 165 5.72 14.73 15.06
N ASN A 166 5.88 16.01 14.68
CA ASN A 166 4.82 17.04 14.82
C ASN A 166 3.65 16.89 13.83
N GLU A 167 3.73 15.97 12.86
CA GLU A 167 2.75 15.83 11.78
C GLU A 167 2.26 14.39 11.69
N ASN A 168 0.93 14.21 11.71
CA ASN A 168 0.29 12.91 11.56
C ASN A 168 -0.08 12.67 10.07
N PRO A 169 0.49 11.64 9.42
CA PRO A 169 0.24 11.32 8.00
C PRO A 169 -1.18 10.81 7.72
N ILE A 170 -1.95 10.51 8.77
CA ILE A 170 -3.28 9.91 8.72
C ILE A 170 -4.25 10.70 9.61
N PRO A 171 -5.57 10.58 9.40
CA PRO A 171 -6.57 11.11 10.34
C PRO A 171 -6.32 10.68 11.79
N GLU A 172 -6.41 11.61 12.75
CA GLU A 172 -6.20 11.33 14.17
C GLU A 172 -7.11 10.20 14.68
N ILE A 173 -8.36 10.18 14.23
CA ILE A 173 -9.29 9.11 14.58
C ILE A 173 -8.77 7.72 14.19
N LEU A 174 -7.99 7.59 13.12
CA LEU A 174 -7.38 6.31 12.75
C LEU A 174 -6.16 6.01 13.62
N SER A 175 -5.28 6.98 13.87
CA SER A 175 -4.10 6.77 14.70
C SER A 175 -4.45 6.37 16.13
N ASP A 176 -5.46 7.01 16.71
CA ASP A 176 -5.83 6.85 18.11
C ASP A 176 -6.48 5.48 18.37
N ASN A 177 -7.00 4.83 17.33
CA ASN A 177 -7.74 3.59 17.44
C ASN A 177 -6.96 2.34 16.98
N ILE A 178 -5.70 2.45 16.54
CA ILE A 178 -4.91 1.30 16.05
C ILE A 178 -4.86 0.18 17.11
N SER A 179 -4.55 0.51 18.36
CA SER A 179 -4.38 -0.50 19.42
C SER A 179 -5.69 -1.18 19.79
N ASN A 180 -6.79 -0.41 19.91
CA ASN A 180 -8.12 -0.95 20.21
C ASN A 180 -8.66 -1.78 19.04
N TYR A 181 -8.33 -1.40 17.80
CA TYR A 181 -8.74 -2.13 16.61
C TYR A 181 -8.15 -3.54 16.56
N VAL A 182 -6.89 -3.73 17.01
CA VAL A 182 -6.30 -5.08 17.12
C VAL A 182 -7.13 -6.00 18.01
N ILE A 183 -7.54 -5.50 19.18
CA ILE A 183 -8.34 -6.27 20.14
C ILE A 183 -9.70 -6.61 19.52
N TRP A 184 -10.39 -5.61 18.97
CA TRP A 184 -11.68 -5.81 18.33
C TRP A 184 -11.60 -6.78 17.14
N LYS A 185 -10.59 -6.65 16.27
CA LYS A 185 -10.43 -7.52 15.09
C LYS A 185 -10.25 -8.97 15.53
N LEU A 186 -9.43 -9.19 16.56
CA LEU A 186 -9.20 -10.52 17.10
C LEU A 186 -10.46 -11.12 17.74
N GLU A 187 -11.21 -10.34 18.52
CA GLU A 187 -12.39 -10.84 19.23
C GLU A 187 -13.62 -11.01 18.33
N LYS A 188 -13.87 -10.07 17.42
CA LYS A 188 -15.07 -10.07 16.56
C LYS A 188 -14.86 -10.79 15.23
N ARG A 189 -13.64 -10.76 14.68
CA ARG A 189 -13.32 -11.39 13.39
C ARG A 189 -12.44 -12.62 13.53
N GLY A 190 -11.90 -12.89 14.73
CA GLY A 190 -11.08 -14.07 14.98
C GLY A 190 -9.71 -14.00 14.35
N LYS A 191 -9.24 -12.82 13.91
CA LYS A 191 -8.00 -12.65 13.12
C LYS A 191 -7.21 -11.44 13.59
N TYR A 192 -5.90 -11.48 13.40
CA TYR A 192 -5.09 -10.26 13.39
C TYR A 192 -5.25 -9.54 12.05
N ASP A 193 -4.81 -8.29 12.01
CA ASP A 193 -4.75 -7.52 10.78
C ASP A 193 -3.31 -7.48 10.27
N HIS A 194 -3.09 -8.03 9.08
CA HIS A 194 -1.75 -8.13 8.51
C HIS A 194 -1.11 -6.77 8.25
N GLY A 195 -1.90 -5.76 7.88
CA GLY A 195 -1.39 -4.43 7.61
C GLY A 195 -0.93 -3.74 8.88
N ILE A 196 -1.63 -3.95 10.00
CA ILE A 196 -1.16 -3.42 11.30
C ILE A 196 0.21 -4.02 11.65
N ILE A 197 0.36 -5.34 11.54
CA ILE A 197 1.63 -6.04 11.78
C ILE A 197 2.72 -5.57 10.80
N ALA A 198 2.40 -5.46 9.51
CA ALA A 198 3.31 -4.98 8.49
C ALA A 198 3.81 -3.56 8.80
N GLY A 199 2.92 -2.63 9.17
CA GLY A 199 3.32 -1.28 9.55
C GLY A 199 4.22 -1.25 10.79
N MET A 200 3.96 -2.09 11.80
CA MET A 200 4.83 -2.22 12.98
C MET A 200 6.24 -2.67 12.59
N LYS A 201 6.33 -3.76 11.84
CA LYS A 201 7.59 -4.38 11.41
C LYS A 201 8.37 -3.48 10.45
N LEU A 202 7.68 -2.79 9.54
CA LEU A 202 8.32 -1.89 8.58
C LEU A 202 9.11 -0.80 9.29
N PHE A 203 8.47 -0.07 10.20
CA PHE A 203 9.13 1.05 10.89
C PHE A 203 10.31 0.57 11.73
N ASP A 204 10.09 -0.44 12.55
CA ASP A 204 11.08 -0.95 13.49
C ASP A 204 12.30 -1.53 12.77
N GLU A 205 12.11 -2.37 11.75
CA GLU A 205 13.23 -2.96 11.01
C GLU A 205 13.97 -1.93 10.14
N LEU A 206 13.29 -0.95 9.55
CA LEU A 206 13.95 0.13 8.81
C LEU A 206 14.80 1.01 9.74
N LYS A 207 14.29 1.33 10.93
CA LYS A 207 15.02 2.14 11.92
C LYS A 207 16.21 1.38 12.51
N LYS A 208 16.03 0.10 12.88
CA LYS A 208 17.12 -0.82 13.27
C LYS A 208 18.22 -0.86 12.20
N ASN A 209 17.84 -1.12 10.95
CA ASN A 209 18.76 -1.18 9.82
C ASN A 209 19.52 0.14 9.62
N ARG A 210 18.81 1.27 9.62
CA ARG A 210 19.44 2.60 9.45
C ARG A 210 20.46 2.88 10.55
N ILE A 211 20.10 2.64 11.81
CA ILE A 211 20.99 2.88 12.95
C ILE A 211 22.24 2.01 12.84
N GLU A 212 22.07 0.72 12.54
CA GLU A 212 23.18 -0.21 12.36
C GLU A 212 24.12 0.20 11.23
N VAL A 213 23.57 0.54 10.06
CA VAL A 213 24.37 0.98 8.90
C VAL A 213 25.12 2.29 9.21
N TYR A 214 24.45 3.25 9.83
CA TYR A 214 25.04 4.53 10.19
C TYR A 214 26.18 4.39 11.22
N GLN A 215 26.00 3.54 12.24
CA GLN A 215 27.00 3.31 13.29
C GLN A 215 28.21 2.53 12.78
N ASN A 216 28.00 1.51 11.96
CA ASN A 216 29.07 0.64 11.45
C ASN A 216 29.90 1.28 10.33
N ARG A 217 29.55 2.51 9.89
CA ARG A 217 30.21 3.24 8.79
C ARG A 217 30.44 2.36 7.57
N TYR A 218 29.51 1.44 7.26
CA TYR A 218 29.59 0.68 6.02
C TYR A 218 29.77 1.70 4.89
N GLU A 219 30.84 1.54 4.10
CA GLU A 219 31.13 2.42 2.97
C GLU A 219 29.88 2.47 2.10
N ASN A 220 29.11 3.55 2.23
CA ASN A 220 27.79 3.65 1.65
C ASN A 220 27.94 3.50 0.14
N LEU A 221 27.25 2.50 -0.42
CA LEU A 221 27.15 2.22 -1.87
C LEU A 221 26.41 3.35 -2.64
N GLY A 222 26.56 4.61 -2.24
CA GLY A 222 25.81 5.76 -2.75
C GLY A 222 24.37 5.84 -2.22
N LEU A 223 24.06 5.20 -1.09
CA LEU A 223 22.73 5.22 -0.46
C LEU A 223 22.65 6.22 0.70
N ASN A 224 21.48 6.82 0.89
CA ASN A 224 21.19 7.71 2.02
C ASN A 224 20.72 6.90 3.24
N TRP A 225 21.29 7.20 4.41
CA TRP A 225 20.99 6.61 5.72
C TRP A 225 20.85 7.66 6.83
N GLU A 226 20.61 8.92 6.47
CA GLU A 226 20.42 10.01 7.41
C GLU A 226 19.20 9.77 8.32
N SER A 227 19.25 10.28 9.56
CA SER A 227 18.18 10.15 10.55
C SER A 227 16.84 10.72 10.09
N LYS A 228 16.85 11.67 9.14
CA LYS A 228 15.62 12.23 8.54
C LYS A 228 14.73 11.17 7.89
N LEU A 229 15.30 10.03 7.48
CA LEU A 229 14.54 8.90 6.92
C LEU A 229 13.53 8.32 7.91
N ASP A 230 13.75 8.48 9.23
CA ASP A 230 12.82 7.98 10.24
C ASP A 230 11.43 8.60 10.09
N ILE A 231 11.33 9.85 9.61
CA ILE A 231 10.05 10.51 9.31
C ILE A 231 9.34 9.77 8.17
N GLN A 232 10.04 9.46 7.08
CA GLN A 232 9.43 8.75 5.94
C GLN A 232 9.04 7.32 6.31
N TYR A 233 9.86 6.64 7.12
CA TYR A 233 9.54 5.29 7.63
C TYR A 233 8.29 5.32 8.50
N TYR A 234 8.19 6.29 9.40
CA TYR A 234 7.01 6.53 10.23
C TYR A 234 5.78 6.79 9.37
N TYR A 235 5.87 7.70 8.39
CA TYR A 235 4.78 8.00 7.48
C TYR A 235 4.26 6.73 6.77
N CYS A 236 5.15 5.98 6.13
CA CYS A 236 4.80 4.75 5.44
C CYS A 236 4.13 3.73 6.37
N ALA A 237 4.66 3.55 7.58
CA ALA A 237 4.10 2.62 8.56
C ALA A 237 2.69 3.01 9.02
N GLN A 238 2.44 4.28 9.32
CA GLN A 238 1.12 4.75 9.73
C GLN A 238 0.08 4.59 8.62
N ILE A 239 0.45 4.92 7.38
CA ILE A 239 -0.42 4.75 6.21
C ILE A 239 -0.83 3.28 6.04
N ILE A 240 0.12 2.35 6.16
CA ILE A 240 -0.16 0.91 6.06
C ILE A 240 -1.12 0.44 7.17
N LYS A 241 -0.86 0.86 8.43
CA LYS A 241 -1.74 0.51 9.56
C LYS A 241 -3.16 1.05 9.37
N ALA A 242 -3.26 2.34 9.02
CA ALA A 242 -4.54 3.03 8.87
C ALA A 242 -5.38 2.52 7.71
N HIS A 243 -4.75 2.11 6.61
CA HIS A 243 -5.45 1.54 5.45
C HIS A 243 -6.28 0.30 5.80
N ASN A 244 -5.91 -0.41 6.87
CA ASN A 244 -6.56 -1.64 7.28
C ASN A 244 -7.60 -1.46 8.40
N ILE A 245 -7.78 -0.23 8.89
CA ILE A 245 -8.83 0.10 9.85
C ILE A 245 -10.10 0.45 9.08
N TRP A 246 -11.20 -0.20 9.43
CA TRP A 246 -12.48 -0.01 8.73
C TRP A 246 -13.34 1.01 9.47
N PHE A 247 -13.96 1.91 8.73
CA PHE A 247 -15.06 2.72 9.25
C PHE A 247 -16.37 1.91 9.18
N ASN A 248 -17.27 2.15 10.12
CA ASN A 248 -18.63 1.63 10.11
C ASN A 248 -18.71 0.11 9.83
N PRO A 249 -18.33 -0.74 10.80
CA PRO A 249 -18.16 -2.19 10.60
C PRO A 249 -19.49 -2.96 10.46
N GLY A 250 -20.62 -2.26 10.52
CA GLY A 250 -21.97 -2.83 10.47
C GLY A 250 -22.61 -3.04 11.84
N LYS A 251 -23.92 -3.33 11.84
CA LYS A 251 -24.78 -3.30 13.04
C LYS A 251 -24.42 -4.30 14.15
N ASP A 252 -23.80 -5.43 13.81
CA ASP A 252 -23.46 -6.49 14.78
C ASP A 252 -22.04 -6.37 15.32
N GLN A 253 -21.37 -5.24 15.07
CA GLN A 253 -19.93 -5.07 15.28
C GLN A 253 -19.63 -3.77 16.03
N ASN A 254 -20.26 -3.63 17.20
CA ASN A 254 -20.18 -2.43 18.04
C ASN A 254 -18.74 -2.03 18.36
N TYR A 255 -18.34 -0.83 17.92
CA TYR A 255 -17.04 -0.24 18.20
C TYR A 255 -16.98 0.44 19.58
N ALA A 256 -18.13 0.87 20.12
CA ALA A 256 -18.20 1.52 21.43
C ALA A 256 -17.70 0.61 22.57
N ASP A 257 -17.91 -0.71 22.48
CA ASP A 257 -17.45 -1.67 23.51
C ASP A 257 -15.91 -1.71 23.63
N TYR A 258 -15.20 -1.16 22.64
CA TYR A 258 -13.74 -1.12 22.56
C TYR A 258 -13.20 0.32 22.59
N GLY A 259 -14.04 1.31 22.89
CA GLY A 259 -13.67 2.73 22.91
C GLY A 259 -13.30 3.30 21.54
N MET A 260 -13.95 2.80 20.47
CA MET A 260 -13.69 3.21 19.09
C MET A 260 -14.92 3.86 18.42
N GLU A 261 -15.84 4.44 19.18
CA GLU A 261 -17.09 5.02 18.68
C GLU A 261 -16.89 6.06 17.58
N GLY A 262 -15.76 6.77 17.57
CA GLY A 262 -15.46 7.74 16.51
C GLY A 262 -15.23 7.12 15.13
N LEU A 263 -14.93 5.81 15.03
CA LEU A 263 -14.82 5.08 13.76
C LEU A 263 -16.20 4.71 13.16
N GLU A 264 -17.30 4.92 13.89
CA GLU A 264 -18.65 4.71 13.35
C GLU A 264 -19.05 5.81 12.35
N ILE A 265 -18.38 6.97 12.41
CA ILE A 265 -18.59 8.09 11.49
C ILE A 265 -17.39 8.20 10.56
N ASN A 266 -17.57 7.92 9.28
CA ASN A 266 -16.53 8.15 8.29
C ASN A 266 -16.33 9.67 8.08
N PRO A 267 -15.10 10.20 8.25
CA PRO A 267 -14.81 11.61 8.02
C PRO A 267 -14.82 12.04 6.53
N ASN A 268 -14.96 11.10 5.57
CA ASN A 268 -14.72 11.31 4.14
C ASN A 268 -13.32 11.90 3.91
N ILE A 269 -12.31 11.03 3.92
CA ILE A 269 -10.90 11.42 3.79
C ILE A 269 -10.71 12.22 2.51
N LYS A 270 -10.22 13.46 2.64
CA LYS A 270 -10.02 14.37 1.52
C LYS A 270 -8.59 14.31 1.00
N PHE A 271 -8.42 14.50 -0.30
CA PHE A 271 -7.09 14.52 -0.93
C PHE A 271 -6.23 15.69 -0.41
N GLN A 272 -6.81 16.88 -0.22
CA GLN A 272 -6.11 18.05 0.34
C GLN A 272 -5.82 17.87 1.83
N GLU A 273 -6.66 17.05 2.46
CA GLU A 273 -6.51 16.45 3.79
C GLU A 273 -5.21 15.67 3.82
N TYR A 274 -5.24 14.44 3.28
CA TYR A 274 -4.21 13.43 3.45
C TYR A 274 -3.81 12.85 2.08
N PRO A 275 -3.04 13.57 1.26
CA PRO A 275 -2.88 13.22 -0.16
C PRO A 275 -2.22 11.86 -0.36
N PHE A 276 -1.12 11.55 0.34
CA PHE A 276 -0.48 10.23 0.18
C PHE A 276 -1.40 9.09 0.65
N TYR A 277 -2.04 9.22 1.82
CA TYR A 277 -2.96 8.22 2.35
C TYR A 277 -4.17 8.02 1.43
N TYR A 278 -4.77 9.11 0.94
CA TYR A 278 -5.86 9.10 -0.03
C TYR A 278 -5.49 8.33 -1.29
N LEU A 279 -4.29 8.59 -1.85
CA LEU A 279 -3.81 7.89 -3.03
C LEU A 279 -3.58 6.40 -2.76
N PHE A 280 -3.01 6.07 -1.61
CA PHE A 280 -2.81 4.69 -1.21
C PHE A 280 -4.13 3.92 -1.17
N CYS A 281 -5.15 4.45 -0.47
CA CYS A 281 -6.48 3.85 -0.41
C CYS A 281 -7.15 3.74 -1.78
N LEU A 282 -7.06 4.80 -2.59
CA LEU A 282 -7.64 4.82 -3.94
C LEU A 282 -7.04 3.71 -4.80
N ILE A 283 -5.71 3.66 -4.92
CA ILE A 283 -5.01 2.78 -5.86
C ILE A 283 -5.13 1.32 -5.44
N ASP A 284 -4.99 1.02 -4.15
CA ASP A 284 -5.18 -0.34 -3.64
C ASP A 284 -6.59 -0.89 -3.91
N THR A 285 -7.62 -0.03 -3.80
CA THR A 285 -9.01 -0.44 -3.97
C THR A 285 -9.40 -0.66 -5.43
N ILE A 286 -8.92 0.20 -6.34
CA ILE A 286 -9.26 0.11 -7.77
C ILE A 286 -8.42 -0.93 -8.53
N ASP A 287 -7.40 -1.49 -7.89
CA ASP A 287 -6.53 -2.47 -8.53
C ASP A 287 -7.33 -3.69 -9.01
N PRO A 288 -7.36 -3.96 -10.32
CA PRO A 288 -8.20 -5.02 -10.86
C PRO A 288 -7.69 -6.42 -10.52
N VAL A 289 -6.40 -6.56 -10.19
CA VAL A 289 -5.81 -7.84 -9.75
C VAL A 289 -6.46 -8.27 -8.44
N LYS A 290 -6.62 -7.34 -7.49
CA LYS A 290 -7.35 -7.59 -6.24
C LYS A 290 -8.78 -8.05 -6.48
N ALA A 291 -9.47 -7.42 -7.44
CA ALA A 291 -10.88 -7.69 -7.74
C ALA A 291 -11.08 -9.04 -8.47
N LEU A 292 -10.13 -9.46 -9.30
CA LEU A 292 -10.31 -10.55 -10.25
C LEU A 292 -9.37 -11.75 -10.04
N LYS A 293 -8.48 -11.74 -9.04
CA LYS A 293 -7.53 -12.84 -8.79
C LYS A 293 -8.16 -14.24 -8.66
N ASN A 294 -9.41 -14.32 -8.21
CA ASN A 294 -10.13 -15.59 -8.07
C ASN A 294 -10.85 -16.04 -9.35
N GLU A 295 -10.95 -15.17 -10.36
CA GLU A 295 -11.67 -15.40 -11.61
C GLU A 295 -10.73 -15.54 -12.81
N ILE A 296 -9.60 -14.82 -12.79
CA ILE A 296 -8.60 -14.82 -13.85
C ILE A 296 -7.22 -15.11 -13.22
N PRO A 297 -6.66 -16.31 -13.42
CA PRO A 297 -5.39 -16.71 -12.78
C PRO A 297 -4.17 -15.87 -13.22
N ASN A 298 -4.23 -15.34 -14.43
CA ASN A 298 -3.12 -14.62 -15.06
C ASN A 298 -3.29 -13.10 -14.84
N VAL A 299 -2.33 -12.49 -14.15
CA VAL A 299 -2.37 -11.06 -13.83
C VAL A 299 -2.23 -10.16 -15.06
N ASN A 300 -1.45 -10.57 -16.07
CA ASN A 300 -1.33 -9.82 -17.32
C ASN A 300 -2.65 -9.82 -18.09
N ASP A 301 -3.40 -10.93 -18.08
CA ASP A 301 -4.71 -11.00 -18.72
C ASP A 301 -5.71 -10.06 -18.03
N ILE A 302 -5.68 -9.97 -16.69
CA ILE A 302 -6.47 -8.98 -15.94
C ILE A 302 -6.12 -7.56 -16.40
N LEU A 303 -4.83 -7.21 -16.39
CA LEU A 303 -4.35 -5.85 -16.68
C LEU A 303 -4.50 -5.48 -18.17
N ASP A 304 -4.49 -6.44 -19.08
CA ASP A 304 -4.71 -6.23 -20.52
C ASP A 304 -6.20 -6.23 -20.91
N SER A 305 -7.11 -6.52 -19.98
CA SER A 305 -8.55 -6.52 -20.21
C SER A 305 -9.24 -5.20 -19.87
N ILE A 306 -8.49 -4.23 -19.32
CA ILE A 306 -9.01 -2.95 -18.86
C ILE A 306 -8.19 -1.81 -19.47
N LEU A 307 -8.89 -0.88 -20.11
CA LEU A 307 -8.35 0.38 -20.61
C LEU A 307 -8.36 1.44 -19.51
N ILE A 308 -7.31 2.27 -19.47
CA ILE A 308 -7.17 3.35 -18.49
C ILE A 308 -6.93 4.69 -19.19
N GLU A 309 -7.57 5.73 -18.67
CA GLU A 309 -7.33 7.12 -19.03
C GLU A 309 -7.27 7.97 -17.76
N ILE A 310 -6.25 8.81 -17.68
CA ILE A 310 -5.97 9.66 -16.52
C ILE A 310 -6.02 11.11 -17.00
N SER A 311 -6.96 11.88 -16.45
CA SER A 311 -7.14 13.31 -16.69
C SER A 311 -6.66 14.12 -15.49
N LYS A 312 -6.79 15.46 -15.50
CA LYS A 312 -6.33 16.33 -14.39
C LYS A 312 -6.91 15.89 -13.05
N ASP A 313 -8.20 15.58 -12.98
CA ASP A 313 -8.96 15.38 -11.74
C ASP A 313 -9.74 14.06 -11.71
N SER A 314 -9.48 13.18 -12.69
CA SER A 314 -10.31 12.00 -12.90
C SER A 314 -9.54 10.84 -13.52
N LEU A 315 -10.07 9.65 -13.28
CA LEU A 315 -9.63 8.37 -13.80
C LEU A 315 -10.81 7.68 -14.47
N ILE A 316 -10.60 7.17 -15.68
CA ILE A 316 -11.58 6.35 -16.39
C ILE A 316 -11.02 4.94 -16.57
N LEU A 317 -11.77 3.96 -16.08
CA LEU A 317 -11.54 2.54 -16.34
C LEU A 317 -12.60 2.05 -17.33
N LYS A 318 -12.19 1.45 -18.44
CA LYS A 318 -13.11 0.94 -19.46
C LYS A 318 -12.86 -0.55 -19.71
N ASN A 319 -13.93 -1.33 -19.68
CA ASN A 319 -13.90 -2.74 -20.02
C ASN A 319 -13.53 -2.92 -21.50
N ASP A 320 -12.53 -3.78 -21.78
CA ASP A 320 -12.14 -4.18 -23.13
C ASP A 320 -12.48 -5.65 -23.41
N LYS A 321 -12.22 -6.54 -22.45
CA LYS A 321 -12.27 -8.01 -22.66
C LYS A 321 -12.91 -8.81 -21.52
N LEU A 322 -13.34 -8.16 -20.44
CA LEU A 322 -13.94 -8.85 -19.30
C LEU A 322 -15.41 -9.18 -19.57
N GLU A 323 -15.86 -10.29 -19.00
CA GLU A 323 -17.28 -10.58 -18.87
C GLU A 323 -17.97 -9.50 -18.00
N GLU A 324 -19.27 -9.29 -18.21
CA GLU A 324 -20.03 -8.28 -17.47
C GLU A 324 -19.94 -8.48 -15.96
N THR A 325 -20.04 -9.73 -15.50
CA THR A 325 -19.96 -10.10 -14.07
C THR A 325 -18.57 -9.81 -13.46
N GLN A 326 -17.51 -9.96 -14.25
CA GLN A 326 -16.14 -9.63 -13.82
C GLN A 326 -16.00 -8.11 -13.67
N PHE A 327 -16.47 -7.35 -14.66
CA PHE A 327 -16.41 -5.89 -14.60
C PHE A 327 -17.31 -5.31 -13.50
N ASP A 328 -18.43 -5.97 -13.19
CA ASP A 328 -19.28 -5.66 -12.02
C ASP A 328 -18.54 -5.75 -10.69
N ASN A 329 -17.60 -6.69 -10.55
CA ASN A 329 -16.80 -6.81 -9.32
C ASN A 329 -15.85 -5.62 -9.16
N ILE A 330 -15.27 -5.12 -10.26
CA ILE A 330 -14.48 -3.87 -10.25
C ILE A 330 -15.37 -2.67 -9.93
N LYS A 331 -16.56 -2.58 -10.54
CA LYS A 331 -17.55 -1.53 -10.24
C LYS A 331 -17.87 -1.47 -8.75
N LYS A 332 -18.20 -2.61 -8.12
CA LYS A 332 -18.51 -2.69 -6.68
C LYS A 332 -17.36 -2.15 -5.82
N LYS A 333 -16.11 -2.53 -6.11
CA LYS A 333 -14.93 -2.02 -5.39
C LYS A 333 -14.78 -0.51 -5.54
N CYS A 334 -14.92 0.00 -6.76
CA CYS A 334 -14.85 1.44 -7.03
C CYS A 334 -15.96 2.22 -6.31
N PHE A 335 -17.20 1.72 -6.29
CA PHE A 335 -18.29 2.36 -5.55
C PHE A 335 -18.07 2.36 -4.03
N GLY A 336 -17.42 1.31 -3.50
CA GLY A 336 -17.06 1.22 -2.08
C GLY A 336 -16.12 2.34 -1.62
N LEU A 337 -15.33 2.94 -2.52
CA LEU A 337 -14.48 4.10 -2.18
C LEU A 337 -15.26 5.26 -1.58
N LYS A 338 -16.53 5.44 -1.95
CA LYS A 338 -17.39 6.51 -1.44
C LYS A 338 -17.70 6.39 0.04
N GLU A 339 -17.46 5.23 0.65
CA GLU A 339 -17.65 5.00 2.09
C GLU A 339 -16.42 5.41 2.90
N TRP A 340 -15.36 5.92 2.27
CA TRP A 340 -14.02 6.14 2.86
C TRP A 340 -13.44 7.50 2.41
N LEU A 341 -13.46 7.76 1.10
CA LEU A 341 -12.82 8.90 0.46
C LEU A 341 -13.85 9.94 -0.01
N ASP A 342 -13.48 11.21 0.05
CA ASP A 342 -14.20 12.30 -0.63
C ASP A 342 -14.00 12.19 -2.16
N ILE A 343 -14.84 11.38 -2.81
CA ILE A 343 -14.70 11.03 -4.23
C ILE A 343 -16.06 10.86 -4.91
N MET A 344 -16.11 11.16 -6.22
CA MET A 344 -17.28 10.89 -7.05
C MET A 344 -17.02 9.68 -7.93
N VAL A 345 -17.92 8.70 -7.89
CA VAL A 345 -17.86 7.51 -8.74
C VAL A 345 -19.17 7.38 -9.50
N SER A 346 -19.07 7.23 -10.82
CA SER A 346 -20.17 6.90 -11.71
C SER A 346 -19.76 5.77 -12.65
N ALA A 347 -20.72 4.97 -13.09
CA ALA A 347 -20.43 3.86 -13.99
C ALA A 347 -21.56 3.65 -15.01
N THR A 348 -21.19 3.15 -16.17
CA THR A 348 -22.07 2.55 -17.18
C THR A 348 -21.83 1.03 -17.21
N GLU A 349 -22.43 0.33 -18.17
CA GLU A 349 -22.16 -1.11 -18.38
C GLU A 349 -20.67 -1.39 -18.59
N THR A 350 -19.97 -0.53 -19.34
CA THR A 350 -18.59 -0.78 -19.81
C THR A 350 -17.56 0.22 -19.29
N THR A 351 -17.95 1.24 -18.52
CA THR A 351 -17.05 2.32 -18.10
C THR A 351 -17.28 2.69 -16.64
N ILE A 352 -16.20 2.98 -15.92
CA ILE A 352 -16.20 3.57 -14.57
C ILE A 352 -15.47 4.89 -14.66
N ASN A 353 -16.09 5.97 -14.18
CA ASN A 353 -15.47 7.27 -14.01
C ASN A 353 -15.33 7.57 -12.51
N ILE A 354 -14.10 7.83 -12.10
CA ILE A 354 -13.72 8.19 -10.75
C ILE A 354 -13.17 9.62 -10.80
N SER A 355 -13.82 10.57 -10.14
CA SER A 355 -13.44 11.98 -10.11
C SER A 355 -13.06 12.39 -8.69
N ILE A 356 -11.92 13.07 -8.54
CA ILE A 356 -11.34 13.52 -7.28
C ILE A 356 -11.66 15.01 -7.12
N PRO A 357 -12.55 15.39 -6.19
CA PRO A 357 -12.89 16.79 -5.95
C PRO A 357 -11.65 17.61 -5.59
N LYS A 358 -11.46 18.73 -6.31
CA LYS A 358 -10.44 19.75 -6.02
C LYS A 358 -8.99 19.21 -6.00
N LEU A 359 -8.62 18.34 -6.95
CA LEU A 359 -7.22 17.93 -7.15
C LEU A 359 -6.30 19.14 -7.43
#